data_AF-A0A2W6E8D2-F1
#
_entry.id   AF-A0A2W6E8D2-F1
#
_cell.length_a   1.000
_cell.length_b   1.000
_cell.length_c   1.000
_cell.angle_alpha   90.00
_cell.angle_beta   90.00
_cell.angle_gamma   90.00
#
_symmetry.space_group_name_H-M   'P 1'
#
loop_
_entity.id
_entity.type
_entity.pdbx_description
1 polymer ?
#
loop_
_entity_poly.entity_id
_entity_poly.type
_entity_poly.pdbx_seq_one_letter_code
_entity_poly.pdbx_strand_id
1 'polypeptide(L)'
;MSKISPGVLSEAHEILTPDEWRQLGRERRRFVPRSSHAEWSPAPDRPDPVTILEEQARSRVPDLVPIRHGRMAASPFAYFRGAAAPMAWDLAHLPTTDIRVQCCGDAHLLNFGMFAAPDRRLVF
;
A
#
# COMPACT_ATOMS: atom_id res chain seq x y z
N MET A 1 39.02 9.63 -5.54
CA MET A 1 38.24 9.07 -4.41
C MET A 1 36.81 9.57 -4.52
N SER A 2 35.90 8.76 -5.08
CA SER A 2 34.49 9.13 -5.22
C SER A 2 33.73 8.65 -3.98
N LYS A 3 33.11 9.56 -3.24
CA LYS A 3 32.23 9.25 -2.11
C LYS A 3 30.87 8.82 -2.67
N ILE A 4 30.65 7.51 -2.80
CA ILE A 4 29.33 6.94 -3.04
C ILE A 4 28.81 6.50 -1.67
N SER A 5 27.68 7.08 -1.23
CA SER A 5 26.96 6.59 -0.05
C SER A 5 26.48 5.16 -0.34
N PRO A 6 26.67 4.18 0.56
CA PRO A 6 26.26 2.80 0.34
C PRO A 6 24.74 2.66 0.53
N GLY A 7 23.97 3.41 -0.26
CA GLY A 7 22.60 3.03 -0.53
C GLY A 7 22.65 1.74 -1.34
N VAL A 8 21.85 0.75 -0.96
CA VAL A 8 21.66 -0.47 -1.75
C VAL A 8 21.10 -0.03 -3.10
N LEU A 9 21.95 0.10 -4.11
CA LEU A 9 21.52 0.28 -5.49
C LEU A 9 20.80 -1.01 -5.87
N SER A 10 19.56 -0.89 -6.34
CA SER A 10 18.85 -2.04 -6.91
C SER A 10 19.70 -2.66 -8.00
N GLU A 11 19.54 -3.96 -8.22
CA GLU A 11 20.14 -4.63 -9.38
C GLU A 11 19.81 -3.85 -10.67
N ALA A 12 20.72 -3.94 -11.65
CA ALA A 12 20.50 -3.36 -12.97
C ALA A 12 19.18 -3.93 -13.51
N HIS A 13 18.23 -3.05 -13.79
CA HIS A 13 16.96 -3.40 -14.41
C HIS A 13 16.84 -2.71 -15.75
N GLU A 14 16.07 -3.32 -16.64
CA GLU A 14 15.77 -2.76 -17.95
C GLU A 14 14.99 -1.45 -17.79
N ILE A 15 15.52 -0.38 -18.38
CA ILE A 15 14.85 0.93 -18.38
C ILE A 15 14.05 1.03 -19.67
N LEU A 16 12.73 0.92 -19.56
CA LEU A 16 11.80 1.10 -20.66
C LEU A 16 11.36 2.57 -20.79
N THR A 17 11.13 2.99 -22.02
CA THR A 17 10.46 4.26 -22.35
C THR A 17 9.00 4.25 -21.87
N PRO A 18 8.35 5.43 -21.76
CA PRO A 18 6.93 5.49 -21.42
C PRO A 18 6.00 4.70 -22.36
N ASP A 19 6.31 4.62 -23.65
CA ASP A 19 5.54 3.86 -24.63
C ASP A 19 5.69 2.34 -24.42
N GLU A 20 6.92 1.88 -24.18
CA GLU A 20 7.22 0.48 -23.90
C GLU A 20 6.56 0.03 -22.58
N TRP A 21 6.61 0.84 -21.52
CA TRP A 21 5.86 0.55 -20.27
C TRP A 21 4.36 0.44 -20.50
N ARG A 22 3.77 1.35 -21.29
CA ARG A 22 2.35 1.30 -21.65
C ARG A 22 2.03 0.04 -22.45
N GLN A 23 2.92 -0.39 -23.34
CA GLN A 23 2.76 -1.63 -24.10
C GLN A 23 2.85 -2.85 -23.18
N LEU A 24 3.88 -2.97 -22.35
CA LEU A 24 4.04 -4.06 -21.39
C LEU A 24 2.81 -4.20 -20.49
N GLY A 25 2.31 -3.08 -19.96
CA GLY A 25 1.09 -3.06 -19.16
C GLY A 25 -0.16 -3.52 -19.92
N ARG A 26 -0.29 -3.21 -21.22
CA ARG A 26 -1.37 -3.74 -22.06
C ARG A 26 -1.24 -5.25 -22.27
N GLU A 27 -0.03 -5.73 -22.51
CA GLU A 27 0.24 -7.15 -22.76
C GLU A 27 -0.04 -8.01 -21.52
N ARG A 28 0.29 -7.50 -20.32
CA ARG A 28 0.02 -8.17 -19.04
C ARG A 28 -1.46 -8.40 -18.77
N ARG A 29 -2.36 -7.55 -19.30
CA ARG A 29 -3.82 -7.71 -19.15
C ARG A 29 -4.36 -9.01 -19.75
N ARG A 30 -3.61 -9.65 -20.67
CA ARG A 30 -3.97 -10.96 -21.22
C ARG A 30 -3.85 -12.08 -20.18
N PHE A 31 -2.95 -11.93 -19.20
CA PHE A 31 -2.69 -12.91 -18.15
C PHE A 31 -3.39 -12.54 -16.85
N VAL A 32 -3.39 -11.25 -16.51
CA VAL A 32 -4.07 -10.71 -15.32
C VAL A 32 -5.01 -9.58 -15.76
N PRO A 33 -6.26 -9.89 -16.14
CA PRO A 33 -7.24 -8.90 -16.51
C PRO A 33 -7.56 -7.96 -15.34
N ARG A 34 -7.83 -6.68 -15.60
CA ARG A 34 -8.18 -5.72 -14.53
C ARG A 34 -9.39 -6.17 -13.68
N SER A 35 -10.36 -6.83 -14.30
CA SER A 35 -11.55 -7.35 -13.62
C SER A 35 -11.24 -8.50 -12.65
N SER A 36 -10.14 -9.23 -12.81
CA SER A 36 -9.79 -10.31 -11.87
C SER A 36 -9.43 -9.78 -10.49
N HIS A 37 -9.08 -8.49 -10.37
CA HIS A 37 -8.84 -7.84 -9.07
C HIS A 37 -10.13 -7.39 -8.37
N ALA A 38 -11.28 -7.44 -9.04
CA ALA A 38 -12.57 -7.15 -8.42
C ALA A 38 -13.12 -8.35 -7.64
N GLU A 39 -12.70 -9.56 -8.02
CA GLU A 39 -13.06 -10.80 -7.35
C GLU A 39 -12.17 -10.98 -6.12
N TRP A 40 -12.79 -11.19 -4.97
CA TRP A 40 -12.09 -11.53 -3.74
C TRP A 40 -12.87 -12.55 -2.93
N SER A 41 -12.18 -13.59 -2.50
CA SER A 41 -12.66 -14.56 -1.53
C SER A 41 -11.55 -14.82 -0.52
N PRO A 42 -11.85 -14.92 0.78
CA PRO A 42 -10.84 -15.23 1.78
C PRO A 42 -10.26 -16.63 1.51
N ALA A 43 -8.94 -16.74 1.56
CA ALA A 43 -8.26 -18.03 1.49
C ALA A 43 -8.63 -18.89 2.72
N PRO A 44 -8.64 -20.23 2.60
CA PRO A 44 -9.02 -21.12 3.71
C PRO A 44 -8.15 -20.97 4.97
N ASP A 45 -6.90 -20.58 4.78
CA ASP A 45 -5.88 -20.36 5.80
C ASP A 45 -5.70 -18.88 6.18
N ARG A 46 -6.64 -18.01 5.77
CA ARG A 46 -6.60 -16.60 6.09
C ARG A 46 -6.58 -16.39 7.61
N PRO A 47 -5.52 -15.75 8.16
CA PRO A 47 -5.47 -15.45 9.58
C PRO A 47 -6.60 -14.50 9.97
N ASP A 48 -7.06 -14.62 11.21
CA ASP A 48 -8.02 -13.67 11.75
C ASP A 48 -7.41 -12.25 11.74
N PRO A 49 -8.06 -11.28 11.09
CA PRO A 49 -7.54 -9.93 10.98
C PRO A 49 -7.32 -9.26 12.34
N VAL A 50 -8.08 -9.63 13.39
CA VAL A 50 -7.85 -9.11 14.74
C VAL A 50 -6.54 -9.65 15.31
N THR A 51 -6.31 -10.96 15.18
CA THR A 51 -5.03 -11.59 15.56
C THR A 51 -3.82 -10.90 14.91
N ILE A 52 -3.89 -10.56 13.61
CA ILE A 52 -2.82 -9.81 12.93
C ILE A 52 -2.58 -8.44 13.58
N LEU A 53 -3.64 -7.71 13.93
CA LEU A 53 -3.53 -6.40 14.58
C LEU A 53 -2.92 -6.50 15.98
N GLU A 54 -3.29 -7.53 16.74
CA GLU A 54 -2.73 -7.81 18.07
C GLU A 54 -1.24 -8.16 18.00
N GLU A 55 -0.82 -8.95 17.02
CA GLU A 55 0.60 -9.23 16.78
C GLU A 55 1.39 -7.96 16.46
N GLN A 56 0.86 -7.09 15.60
CA GLN A 56 1.48 -5.80 15.33
C GLN A 56 1.58 -4.92 16.58
N ALA A 57 0.55 -4.95 17.43
CA ALA A 57 0.47 -4.14 18.65
C ALA A 57 1.61 -4.46 19.64
N ARG A 58 2.19 -5.66 19.62
CA ARG A 58 3.33 -6.06 20.47
C ARG A 58 4.57 -5.15 20.30
N SER A 59 4.74 -4.56 19.12
CA SER A 59 5.86 -3.65 18.81
C SER A 59 5.52 -2.16 18.99
N ARG A 60 4.30 -1.84 19.41
CA ARG A 60 3.80 -0.46 19.54
C ARG A 60 3.95 0.04 20.96
N VAL A 61 3.88 1.36 21.11
CA VAL A 61 3.79 2.00 22.43
C VAL A 61 2.50 1.52 23.12
N PRO A 62 2.57 0.79 24.25
CA PRO A 62 1.42 0.11 24.84
C PRO A 62 0.24 1.04 25.13
N ASP A 63 0.51 2.22 25.69
CA ASP A 63 -0.52 3.20 26.06
C ASP A 63 -1.31 3.74 24.86
N LEU A 64 -0.75 3.63 23.65
CA LEU A 64 -1.41 4.08 22.42
C LEU A 64 -2.22 2.98 21.73
N VAL A 65 -2.06 1.71 22.12
CA VAL A 65 -2.78 0.58 21.51
C VAL A 65 -4.30 0.70 21.69
N PRO A 66 -4.84 0.99 22.90
CA PRO A 66 -6.28 1.16 23.08
C PRO A 66 -6.84 2.33 22.25
N ILE A 67 -6.09 3.44 22.16
CA ILE A 67 -6.49 4.61 21.36
C ILE A 67 -6.55 4.25 19.88
N ARG A 68 -5.57 3.50 19.37
CA ARG A 68 -5.55 3.00 18.00
C ARG A 68 -6.77 2.13 17.71
N HIS A 69 -7.04 1.13 18.55
CA HIS A 69 -8.18 0.23 18.36
C HIS A 69 -9.51 0.99 18.46
N GLY A 70 -9.66 1.89 19.42
CA GLY A 70 -10.85 2.74 19.54
C GLY A 70 -11.09 3.61 18.30
N ARG A 71 -10.03 4.19 17.71
CA ARG A 71 -10.13 4.96 16.46
C ARG A 71 -10.47 4.07 15.27
N MET A 72 -9.91 2.86 15.18
CA MET A 72 -10.21 1.91 14.10
C MET A 72 -11.65 1.40 14.16
N ALA A 73 -12.19 1.18 15.36
CA ALA A 73 -13.54 0.68 15.56
C ALA A 73 -14.65 1.69 15.20
N ALA A 74 -14.31 2.97 14.98
CA ALA A 74 -15.27 4.03 14.72
C ALA A 74 -16.07 3.85 13.41
N SER A 75 -15.49 3.22 12.40
CA SER A 75 -16.16 2.91 11.13
C SER A 75 -15.37 1.92 10.28
N PRO A 76 -15.98 1.23 9.29
CA PRO A 76 -15.25 0.39 8.34
C PRO A 76 -14.10 1.14 7.65
N PHE A 77 -14.33 2.40 7.28
CA PHE A 77 -13.30 3.25 6.69
C PHE A 77 -12.13 3.48 7.65
N ALA A 78 -12.41 3.79 8.92
CA ALA A 78 -11.38 4.01 9.94
C ALA A 78 -10.58 2.73 10.24
N TYR A 79 -11.25 1.56 10.20
CA TYR A 79 -10.59 0.26 10.27
C TYR A 79 -9.57 0.09 9.14
N PHE A 80 -9.97 0.25 7.88
CA PHE A 80 -9.06 0.07 6.74
C PHE A 80 -7.91 1.07 6.73
N ARG A 81 -8.10 2.28 7.27
CA ARG A 81 -7.01 3.24 7.46
C ARG A 81 -5.93 2.75 8.43
N GLY A 82 -6.30 1.90 9.40
CA GLY A 82 -5.39 1.30 10.37
C GLY A 82 -4.91 -0.11 10.01
N ALA A 83 -5.62 -0.83 9.13
CA ALA A 83 -5.45 -2.26 8.87
C ALA A 83 -4.53 -2.57 7.67
N ALA A 84 -3.38 -1.88 7.57
CA ALA A 84 -2.44 -2.08 6.47
C ALA A 84 -1.92 -3.53 6.35
N ALA A 85 -1.64 -4.21 7.47
CA ALA A 85 -1.14 -5.58 7.44
C ALA A 85 -2.19 -6.61 7.00
N PRO A 86 -3.43 -6.62 7.54
CA PRO A 86 -4.50 -7.46 6.98
C PRO A 86 -4.70 -7.23 5.48
N MET A 87 -4.74 -5.97 5.02
CA MET A 87 -4.86 -5.67 3.59
C MET A 87 -3.67 -6.18 2.78
N ALA A 88 -2.43 -6.05 3.28
CA ALA A 88 -1.26 -6.56 2.60
C ALA A 88 -1.30 -8.09 2.46
N TRP A 89 -1.74 -8.80 3.51
CA TRP A 89 -1.93 -10.25 3.45
C TRP A 89 -2.99 -10.63 2.42
N ASP A 90 -4.14 -9.95 2.43
CA ASP A 90 -5.23 -10.21 1.47
C ASP A 90 -4.79 -9.99 0.02
N LEU A 91 -4.07 -8.90 -0.25
CA LEU A 91 -3.60 -8.56 -1.60
C LEU A 91 -2.45 -9.45 -2.09
N ALA A 92 -1.62 -9.98 -1.19
CA ALA A 92 -0.49 -10.84 -1.55
C ALA A 92 -0.91 -12.17 -2.21
N HIS A 93 -2.15 -12.60 -2.00
CA HIS A 93 -2.70 -13.84 -2.54
C HIS A 93 -3.59 -13.62 -3.78
N LEU A 94 -3.73 -12.37 -4.24
CA LEU A 94 -4.43 -12.05 -5.48
C LEU A 94 -3.50 -12.16 -6.69
N PRO A 95 -4.05 -12.29 -7.92
CA PRO A 95 -3.25 -12.30 -9.15
C PRO A 95 -2.26 -11.12 -9.22
N THR A 96 -0.99 -11.38 -9.54
CA THR A 96 0.05 -10.36 -9.67
C THR A 96 0.46 -10.16 -11.12
N THR A 97 0.74 -8.92 -11.52
CA THR A 97 1.19 -8.62 -12.90
C THR A 97 2.68 -8.91 -13.12
N ASP A 98 3.41 -9.21 -12.04
CA ASP A 98 4.87 -9.32 -11.93
C ASP A 98 5.64 -8.06 -12.35
N ILE A 99 4.93 -6.94 -12.56
CA ILE A 99 5.57 -5.63 -12.78
C ILE A 99 6.10 -5.15 -11.43
N ARG A 100 7.44 -5.06 -11.34
CA ARG A 100 8.12 -4.50 -10.18
C ARG A 100 8.11 -2.98 -10.29
N VAL A 101 7.65 -2.33 -9.23
CA VAL A 101 7.61 -0.87 -9.12
C VAL A 101 8.15 -0.44 -7.77
N GLN A 102 8.75 0.74 -7.72
CA GLN A 102 8.97 1.42 -6.45
C GLN A 102 7.63 2.03 -6.00
N CYS A 103 6.99 1.37 -5.04
CA CYS A 103 5.76 1.89 -4.41
C CYS A 103 6.11 2.59 -3.11
N CYS A 104 5.63 3.84 -2.96
CA CYS A 104 5.59 4.52 -1.67
C CYS A 104 4.14 4.51 -1.17
N GLY A 105 3.91 3.92 0.01
CA GLY A 105 2.60 3.81 0.61
C GLY A 105 2.19 5.10 1.30
N ASP A 106 1.65 6.07 0.55
CA ASP A 106 1.11 7.31 1.13
C ASP A 106 -0.13 7.86 0.40
N ALA A 107 -0.71 7.08 -0.51
CA ALA A 107 -1.84 7.52 -1.33
C ALA A 107 -3.21 7.25 -0.66
N HIS A 108 -3.38 7.59 0.62
CA HIS A 108 -4.72 7.63 1.19
C HIS A 108 -5.46 8.86 0.67
N LEU A 109 -6.73 8.73 0.28
CA LEU A 109 -7.53 9.86 -0.23
C LEU A 109 -7.55 11.07 0.73
N LEU A 110 -7.45 10.84 2.03
CA LEU A 110 -7.41 11.89 3.05
C LEU A 110 -6.03 12.54 3.26
N ASN A 111 -4.98 12.03 2.63
CA ASN A 111 -3.68 12.70 2.57
C ASN A 111 -3.68 13.80 1.49
N PHE A 112 -4.64 13.75 0.57
CA PHE A 112 -4.88 14.82 -0.38
C PHE A 112 -5.84 15.83 0.23
N GLY A 113 -5.40 17.07 0.32
CA GLY A 113 -6.16 18.16 0.88
C GLY A 113 -5.68 19.48 0.30
N MET A 114 -6.52 20.50 0.39
CA MET A 114 -6.12 21.87 0.12
C MET A 114 -5.93 22.58 1.44
N PHE A 115 -4.78 23.21 1.63
CA PHE A 115 -4.43 23.93 2.85
C PHE A 115 -4.36 25.43 2.57
N ALA A 116 -4.74 26.26 3.53
CA ALA A 116 -4.61 27.70 3.39
C ALA A 116 -3.14 28.11 3.60
N ALA A 117 -2.53 28.72 2.59
CA ALA A 117 -1.26 29.43 2.71
C ALA A 117 -1.42 30.69 3.60
N PRO A 118 -0.32 31.32 4.05
CA PRO A 118 -0.40 32.56 4.84
C PRO A 118 -1.18 33.69 4.15
N ASP A 119 -1.18 33.72 2.82
CA ASP A 119 -1.97 34.65 1.99
C ASP A 119 -3.40 34.16 1.68
N ARG A 120 -3.85 33.10 2.35
CA ARG A 120 -5.14 32.41 2.22
C ARG A 120 -5.41 31.76 0.87
N ARG A 121 -4.42 31.66 -0.02
CA ARG A 121 -4.58 30.82 -1.20
C ARG A 121 -4.59 29.36 -0.79
N LEU A 122 -5.50 28.60 -1.39
CA LEU A 122 -5.52 27.16 -1.22
C LEU A 122 -4.34 26.57 -2.00
N VAL A 123 -3.47 25.85 -1.32
CA VAL A 123 -2.34 25.11 -1.89
C VAL A 123 -2.58 23.62 -1.70
N PHE A 124 -2.16 22.84 -2.68
CA PHE A 124 -2.15 21.37 -2.64
C PHE A 124 -0.74 20.90 -2.31
#